data_AF-A0A957MZR2-F1
#
_entry.id   AF-A0A957MZR2-F1
#
_cell.length_a   1.000
_cell.length_b   1.000
_cell.length_c   1.000
_cell.angle_alpha   90.00
_cell.angle_beta   90.00
_cell.angle_gamma   90.00
#
_symmetry.space_group_name_H-M   'P 1'
#
loop_
_entity.id
_entity.type
_entity.pdbx_description
1 polymer ?
#
loop_
_entity_poly.entity_id
_entity_poly.type
_entity_poly.pdbx_seq_one_letter_code
_entity_poly.pdbx_strand_id
1 'polypeptide(L)'
;MNERDDLLAMVASLYYKLNQGQGEIAQRLGVSTSKVSRLIKEAWERGIIDVQIRMPIPRDFALENELVSRFGLRDAMVLAGTPDADDSSLVAAAGQLAAVYLQRIIPGLAPGSSIGVAWGTGVHATVSALPNNFGRQLDVVQLMGGVGALVVDGPDLARIVAV
;
A
#
# COMPACT_ATOMS: atom_id res chain seq x y z
N MET A 1 -24.32 18.44 -21.47
CA MET A 1 -22.86 18.48 -21.31
C MET A 1 -22.36 19.68 -22.11
N ASN A 2 -21.50 20.53 -21.55
CA ASN A 2 -21.05 21.79 -22.15
C ASN A 2 -19.93 21.52 -23.17
N GLU A 3 -19.90 22.21 -24.30
CA GLU A 3 -18.82 22.13 -25.32
C GLU A 3 -17.42 22.31 -24.71
N ARG A 4 -17.32 23.10 -23.63
CA ARG A 4 -16.10 23.24 -22.85
C ARG A 4 -15.70 21.95 -22.13
N ASP A 5 -16.65 21.28 -21.49
CA ASP A 5 -16.40 20.04 -20.76
C ASP A 5 -16.03 18.91 -21.73
N ASP A 6 -16.62 18.90 -22.93
CA ASP A 6 -16.26 17.97 -24.00
C ASP A 6 -14.80 18.14 -24.45
N LEU A 7 -14.33 19.37 -24.63
CA LEU A 7 -12.93 19.66 -24.93
C LEU A 7 -12.00 19.19 -23.79
N LEU A 8 -12.37 19.47 -22.53
CA LEU A 8 -11.59 19.06 -21.36
C LEU A 8 -11.50 17.52 -21.25
N ALA A 9 -12.63 16.82 -21.46
CA ALA A 9 -12.69 15.37 -21.45
C ALA A 9 -11.89 14.76 -22.61
N MET A 10 -11.92 15.36 -23.80
CA MET A 10 -11.11 14.94 -24.95
C MET A 10 -9.62 15.08 -24.64
N VAL A 11 -9.17 16.25 -24.18
CA VAL A 11 -7.74 16.47 -23.85
C VAL A 11 -7.27 15.54 -22.75
N ALA A 12 -8.07 15.35 -21.69
CA ALA A 12 -7.78 14.40 -20.63
C ALA A 12 -7.68 12.95 -21.15
N SER A 13 -8.55 12.56 -22.08
CA SER A 13 -8.52 11.23 -22.70
C SER A 13 -7.28 11.01 -23.57
N LEU A 14 -6.87 12.01 -24.37
CA LEU A 14 -5.63 11.93 -25.14
C LEU A 14 -4.41 11.73 -24.23
N TYR A 15 -4.36 12.44 -23.10
CA TYR A 15 -3.24 12.37 -22.17
C TYR A 15 -3.24 11.08 -21.35
N TYR A 16 -4.33 10.78 -20.64
CA TYR A 16 -4.36 9.66 -19.67
C TYR A 16 -4.76 8.32 -20.27
N LYS A 17 -5.63 8.29 -21.29
CA LYS A 17 -6.09 7.02 -21.90
C LYS A 17 -5.23 6.60 -23.09
N LEU A 18 -4.77 7.56 -23.89
CA LEU A 18 -3.95 7.30 -25.07
C LEU A 18 -2.46 7.58 -24.87
N ASN A 19 -2.06 7.99 -23.66
CA ASN A 19 -0.67 8.21 -23.25
C ASN A 19 0.10 9.18 -24.17
N GLN A 20 -0.61 10.14 -24.78
CA GLN A 20 0.02 11.14 -25.66
C GLN A 20 0.72 12.22 -24.83
N GLY A 21 1.88 12.65 -25.29
CA GLY A 21 2.59 13.77 -24.66
C GLY A 21 1.82 15.09 -24.83
N GLN A 22 1.93 16.02 -23.87
CA GLN A 22 1.26 17.32 -23.99
C GLN A 22 1.70 18.11 -25.24
N GLY A 23 2.93 17.88 -25.72
CA GLY A 23 3.43 18.46 -26.98
C GLY A 23 2.76 17.90 -28.23
N GLU A 24 2.51 16.59 -28.27
CA GLU A 24 1.79 15.93 -29.38
C GLU A 24 0.34 16.38 -29.43
N ILE A 25 -0.31 16.46 -28.26
CA ILE A 25 -1.67 16.98 -28.12
C ILE A 25 -1.73 18.44 -28.57
N ALA A 26 -0.74 19.25 -28.19
CA ALA A 26 -0.66 20.65 -28.58
C ALA A 26 -0.58 20.82 -30.10
N GLN A 27 0.28 20.05 -30.77
CA GLN A 27 0.38 20.04 -32.24
C GLN A 27 -0.94 19.62 -32.89
N ARG A 28 -1.56 18.56 -32.38
CA ARG A 28 -2.84 18.04 -32.91
C ARG A 28 -3.98 19.05 -32.82
N LEU A 29 -4.01 19.85 -31.75
CA LEU A 29 -5.07 20.83 -31.49
C LEU A 29 -4.72 22.24 -32.00
N GLY A 30 -3.52 22.46 -32.53
CA GLY A 30 -3.06 23.78 -32.97
C GLY A 30 -2.94 24.79 -31.81
N VAL A 31 -2.61 24.33 -30.60
CA VAL A 31 -2.45 25.18 -29.41
C VAL A 31 -1.06 25.03 -28.79
N SER A 32 -0.72 25.86 -27.80
CA SER A 32 0.53 25.70 -27.06
C SER A 32 0.46 24.54 -26.06
N THR A 33 1.61 23.92 -25.75
CA THR A 33 1.73 22.93 -24.66
C THR A 33 1.26 23.50 -23.31
N SER A 34 1.52 24.78 -23.06
CA SER A 34 1.01 25.48 -21.86
C SER A 34 -0.52 25.59 -21.84
N LYS A 35 -1.19 25.65 -23.00
CA LYS A 35 -2.65 25.60 -23.08
C LYS A 35 -3.15 24.19 -22.77
N VAL A 36 -2.53 23.15 -23.30
CA VAL A 36 -2.86 21.74 -22.96
C VAL A 36 -2.72 21.48 -21.47
N SER A 37 -1.61 21.88 -20.85
CA SER A 37 -1.40 21.76 -19.40
C SER A 37 -2.54 22.41 -18.59
N ARG A 38 -2.95 23.63 -18.96
CA ARG A 38 -4.08 24.32 -18.32
C ARG A 38 -5.41 23.60 -18.53
N LEU A 39 -5.65 23.02 -19.71
CA LEU A 39 -6.86 22.25 -19.99
C LEU A 39 -6.91 20.98 -19.12
N ILE A 40 -5.79 20.26 -18.98
CA ILE A 40 -5.72 19.09 -18.08
C ILE A 40 -5.98 19.50 -16.64
N LYS A 41 -5.37 20.61 -16.18
CA LYS A 41 -5.60 21.14 -14.83
C LYS A 41 -7.06 21.54 -14.60
N GLU A 42 -7.67 22.23 -15.56
CA GLU A 42 -9.10 22.61 -15.49
C GLU A 42 -10.01 21.38 -15.47
N ALA A 43 -9.67 20.31 -16.20
CA ALA A 43 -10.40 19.05 -16.17
C ALA A 43 -10.36 18.37 -14.78
N TRP A 44 -9.23 18.46 -14.07
CA TRP A 44 -9.12 18.03 -12.67
C TRP A 44 -9.99 18.89 -11.74
N GLU A 45 -9.87 20.22 -11.83
CA GLU A 45 -10.61 21.16 -10.97
C GLU A 45 -12.14 21.04 -11.14
N ARG A 46 -12.61 20.64 -12.32
CA ARG A 46 -14.04 20.40 -12.62
C ARG A 46 -14.52 18.98 -12.28
N GLY A 47 -13.65 18.09 -11.82
CA GLY A 47 -14.02 16.69 -11.54
C GLY A 47 -14.31 15.87 -12.80
N ILE A 48 -13.84 16.29 -13.97
CA ILE A 48 -13.94 15.51 -15.23
C ILE A 48 -12.96 14.32 -15.19
N ILE A 49 -11.85 14.48 -14.47
CA ILE A 49 -10.88 13.42 -14.24
C ILE A 49 -11.15 12.79 -12.87
N ASP A 50 -11.42 11.50 -12.89
CA ASP A 50 -11.39 10.62 -11.71
C ASP A 50 -10.33 9.54 -11.93
N VAL A 51 -9.47 9.34 -10.95
CA VAL A 51 -8.35 8.39 -11.04
C VAL A 51 -8.51 7.33 -9.96
N GLN A 52 -8.73 6.10 -10.41
CA GLN A 52 -8.71 4.93 -9.56
C GLN A 52 -7.36 4.22 -9.69
N ILE A 53 -6.61 4.20 -8.58
CA ILE A 53 -5.36 3.45 -8.47
C ILE A 53 -5.69 2.08 -7.85
N ARG A 54 -5.57 1.02 -8.64
CA ARG A 54 -5.70 -0.35 -8.14
C ARG A 54 -4.39 -0.77 -7.46
N MET A 55 -4.42 -0.82 -6.14
CA MET A 55 -3.31 -1.34 -5.35
C MET A 55 -3.40 -2.88 -5.23
N PRO A 56 -2.27 -3.60 -5.25
CA PRO A 56 -2.26 -5.04 -4.97
C PRO A 56 -2.84 -5.39 -3.60
N ILE A 57 -2.58 -4.55 -2.58
CA ILE A 57 -3.19 -4.61 -1.26
C ILE A 57 -3.93 -3.28 -1.03
N PRO A 58 -5.27 -3.28 -0.92
CA PRO A 58 -6.05 -2.07 -0.70
C PRO A 58 -5.70 -1.38 0.62
N ARG A 59 -5.49 -0.07 0.59
CA ARG A 59 -5.07 0.73 1.76
C ARG A 59 -5.87 2.01 1.90
N ASP A 60 -6.06 2.43 3.13
CA ASP A 60 -6.64 3.74 3.47
C ASP A 60 -5.56 4.70 3.95
N PHE A 61 -4.94 5.44 3.02
CA PHE A 61 -3.87 6.40 3.33
C PHE A 61 -4.35 7.58 4.17
N ALA A 62 -5.63 7.98 4.03
CA ALA A 62 -6.15 9.09 4.81
C ALA A 62 -6.20 8.68 6.29
N LEU A 63 -6.73 7.49 6.57
CA LEU A 63 -6.79 6.95 7.93
C LEU A 63 -5.39 6.62 8.48
N GLU A 64 -4.46 6.12 7.67
CA GLU A 64 -3.05 5.95 8.08
C GLU A 64 -2.44 7.27 8.61
N ASN A 65 -2.60 8.36 7.86
CA ASN A 65 -2.09 9.67 8.24
C ASN A 65 -2.78 10.23 9.50
N GLU A 66 -4.09 10.01 9.64
CA GLU A 66 -4.83 10.40 10.84
C GLU A 66 -4.32 9.65 12.08
N LEU A 67 -4.12 8.33 11.99
CA LEU A 67 -3.59 7.52 13.09
C LEU A 67 -2.19 7.97 13.50
N VAL A 68 -1.30 8.22 12.53
CA VAL A 68 0.04 8.74 12.79
C VAL A 68 -0.03 10.08 13.52
N SER A 69 -0.82 11.02 13.02
CA SER A 69 -0.91 12.37 13.57
C SER A 69 -1.57 12.40 14.94
N ARG A 70 -2.62 11.61 15.14
CA ARG A 70 -3.42 11.59 16.37
C ARG A 70 -2.71 10.89 17.52
N PHE A 71 -1.97 9.82 17.25
CA PHE A 71 -1.35 8.98 18.28
C PHE A 71 0.19 9.12 18.33
N GLY A 72 0.80 9.92 17.45
CA GLY A 72 2.25 10.11 17.39
C GLY A 72 3.00 8.84 16.98
N LEU A 73 2.39 8.02 16.12
CA LEU A 73 3.01 6.78 15.65
C LEU A 73 4.14 7.09 14.67
N ARG A 74 5.15 6.20 14.60
CA ARG A 74 6.18 6.31 13.55
C ARG A 74 5.62 6.03 12.16
N ASP A 75 4.75 5.03 12.09
CA ASP A 75 4.10 4.55 10.87
C ASP A 75 2.76 3.93 11.26
N ALA A 76 1.79 3.98 10.34
CA ALA A 76 0.54 3.24 10.42
C ALA A 76 0.22 2.64 9.05
N MET A 77 -0.42 1.47 9.08
CA MET A 77 -0.75 0.67 7.90
C MET A 77 -2.21 0.24 8.04
N VAL A 78 -3.08 0.69 7.15
CA VAL A 78 -4.52 0.43 7.27
C VAL A 78 -5.02 -0.25 6.01
N LEU A 79 -5.48 -1.50 6.17
CA LEU A 79 -6.17 -2.22 5.11
C LEU A 79 -7.48 -1.49 4.80
N ALA A 80 -7.71 -1.12 3.54
CA ALA A 80 -9.01 -0.58 3.15
C ALA A 80 -10.07 -1.68 3.28
N GLY A 81 -11.17 -1.38 3.97
CA GLY A 81 -12.24 -2.34 4.21
C GLY A 81 -12.83 -2.86 2.90
N THR A 82 -13.01 -4.17 2.83
CA THR A 82 -13.76 -4.84 1.76
C THR A 82 -15.15 -5.19 2.30
N PRO A 83 -16.24 -4.63 1.73
CA PRO A 83 -17.59 -5.07 2.06
C PRO A 83 -17.69 -6.60 1.90
N ASP A 84 -18.34 -7.25 2.86
CA ASP A 84 -18.64 -8.70 2.86
C ASP A 84 -17.44 -9.66 3.00
N ALA A 85 -16.22 -9.18 3.32
CA ALA A 85 -15.12 -10.08 3.65
C ALA A 85 -15.31 -10.71 5.03
N ASP A 86 -15.04 -12.02 5.12
CA ASP A 86 -15.03 -12.73 6.39
C ASP A 86 -13.77 -12.39 7.22
N ASP A 87 -13.87 -12.59 8.54
CA ASP A 87 -12.80 -12.26 9.49
C ASP A 87 -11.47 -12.95 9.15
N SER A 88 -11.49 -14.19 8.66
CA SER A 88 -10.27 -14.92 8.35
C SER A 88 -9.54 -14.34 7.14
N SER A 89 -10.30 -13.93 6.11
CA SER A 89 -9.79 -13.23 4.94
C SER A 89 -9.22 -11.85 5.31
N LEU A 90 -9.89 -11.12 6.20
CA LEU A 90 -9.39 -9.82 6.69
C LEU A 90 -8.08 -9.97 7.47
N VAL A 91 -7.96 -10.98 8.33
CA VAL A 91 -6.73 -11.28 9.07
C VAL A 91 -5.59 -11.65 8.12
N ALA A 92 -5.86 -12.48 7.09
CA ALA A 92 -4.86 -12.83 6.09
C ALA A 92 -4.37 -11.61 5.30
N ALA A 93 -5.28 -10.75 4.84
CA ALA A 93 -4.96 -9.52 4.12
C ALA A 93 -4.18 -8.52 5.01
N ALA A 94 -4.56 -8.37 6.27
CA ALA A 94 -3.81 -7.57 7.24
C ALA A 94 -2.40 -8.14 7.47
N GLY A 95 -2.26 -9.46 7.54
CA GLY A 95 -0.96 -10.15 7.62
C GLY A 95 -0.07 -9.85 6.42
N GLN A 96 -0.62 -9.90 5.20
CA GLN A 96 0.11 -9.52 3.98
C GLN A 96 0.56 -8.06 4.01
N LEU A 97 -0.30 -7.14 4.45
CA LEU A 97 0.03 -5.72 4.59
C LEU A 97 1.17 -5.50 5.59
N ALA A 98 1.10 -6.17 6.74
CA ALA A 98 2.15 -6.15 7.75
C ALA A 98 3.47 -6.75 7.22
N ALA A 99 3.41 -7.83 6.43
CA ALA A 99 4.59 -8.44 5.83
C ALA A 99 5.29 -7.53 4.83
N VAL A 100 4.54 -6.79 4.01
CA VAL A 100 5.08 -5.76 3.10
C VAL A 100 5.77 -4.64 3.91
N TYR A 101 5.15 -4.21 5.01
CA TYR A 101 5.76 -3.22 5.89
C TYR A 101 7.06 -3.74 6.53
N LEU A 102 7.09 -4.99 7.01
CA LEU A 102 8.30 -5.60 7.57
C LEU A 102 9.43 -5.70 6.54
N GLN A 103 9.14 -6.12 5.31
CA GLN A 103 10.11 -6.16 4.21
C GLN A 103 10.73 -4.79 3.92
N ARG A 104 9.99 -3.69 4.14
CA ARG A 104 10.50 -2.32 3.98
C ARG A 104 11.47 -1.91 5.09
N ILE A 105 11.20 -2.30 6.34
CA ILE A 105 11.97 -1.81 7.49
C ILE A 105 13.15 -2.71 7.88
N ILE A 106 13.05 -4.03 7.66
CA ILE A 106 14.07 -5.01 8.06
C ILE A 106 15.45 -4.72 7.44
N PRO A 107 15.56 -4.34 6.16
CA PRO A 107 16.85 -3.99 5.56
C PRO A 107 17.55 -2.81 6.26
N GLY A 108 16.77 -1.88 6.83
CA GLY A 108 17.28 -0.70 7.54
C GLY A 108 17.69 -0.94 8.99
N LEU A 109 17.51 -2.16 9.53
CA LEU A 109 17.89 -2.48 10.90
C LEU A 109 19.42 -2.49 11.07
N ALA A 110 19.89 -1.90 12.17
CA ALA A 110 21.31 -1.90 12.52
C ALA A 110 21.86 -3.35 12.62
N PRO A 111 23.15 -3.58 12.33
CA PRO A 111 23.79 -4.86 12.62
C PRO A 111 23.61 -5.25 14.10
N GLY A 112 23.28 -6.52 14.37
CA GLY A 112 23.00 -7.01 15.72
C GLY A 112 21.61 -6.68 16.27
N SER A 113 20.71 -6.11 15.45
CA SER A 113 19.29 -5.97 15.82
C SER A 113 18.62 -7.34 15.89
N SER A 114 17.83 -7.57 16.93
CA SER A 114 16.98 -8.75 17.05
C SER A 114 15.50 -8.41 16.81
N ILE A 115 14.76 -9.35 16.23
CA ILE A 115 13.31 -9.27 16.05
C ILE A 115 12.64 -10.11 17.12
N GLY A 116 11.85 -9.47 17.97
CA GLY A 116 11.01 -10.15 18.94
C GLY A 116 9.70 -10.62 18.32
N VAL A 117 9.35 -11.89 18.50
CA VAL A 117 8.10 -12.48 17.98
C VAL A 117 7.25 -13.02 19.14
N ALA A 118 5.99 -12.60 19.19
CA ALA A 118 4.96 -13.13 20.10
C ALA A 118 4.11 -14.20 19.39
N TRP A 119 2.92 -14.51 19.89
CA TRP A 119 1.98 -15.44 19.27
C TRP A 119 0.63 -14.76 18.99
N GLY A 120 -0.22 -15.41 18.19
CA GLY A 120 -1.56 -14.94 17.84
C GLY A 120 -1.84 -15.02 16.34
N THR A 121 -3.13 -14.96 15.98
CA THR A 121 -3.59 -15.13 14.58
C THR A 121 -3.03 -14.06 13.65
N GLY A 122 -2.98 -12.80 14.08
CA GLY A 122 -2.40 -11.71 13.28
C GLY A 122 -0.89 -11.84 13.08
N VAL A 123 -0.16 -12.26 14.12
CA VAL A 123 1.28 -12.51 14.01
C VAL A 123 1.53 -13.68 13.07
N HIS A 124 0.76 -14.77 13.20
CA HIS A 124 0.84 -15.90 12.28
C HIS A 124 0.58 -15.51 10.83
N ALA A 125 -0.51 -14.80 10.57
CA ALA A 125 -0.84 -14.34 9.23
C ALA A 125 0.27 -13.46 8.63
N THR A 126 0.90 -12.61 9.47
CA THR A 126 2.04 -11.78 9.07
C THR A 126 3.24 -12.65 8.70
N VAL A 127 3.65 -13.54 9.59
CA VAL A 127 4.83 -14.41 9.41
C VAL A 127 4.66 -15.33 8.20
N SER A 128 3.47 -15.92 8.04
CA SER A 128 3.12 -16.76 6.89
C SER A 128 3.13 -16.02 5.55
N ALA A 129 3.04 -14.68 5.57
CA ALA A 129 3.11 -13.84 4.37
C ALA A 129 4.51 -13.23 4.13
N LEU A 130 5.48 -13.46 5.02
CA LEU A 130 6.85 -13.00 4.81
C LEU A 130 7.53 -13.84 3.72
N PRO A 131 8.48 -13.24 2.96
CA PRO A 131 9.32 -14.00 2.06
C PRO A 131 10.23 -14.95 2.86
N ASN A 132 10.57 -16.09 2.26
CA ASN A 132 11.47 -17.10 2.87
C ASN A 132 12.92 -16.63 3.07
N ASN A 133 13.26 -15.40 2.67
CA ASN A 133 14.61 -14.84 2.79
C ASN A 133 14.55 -13.31 2.67
N PHE A 134 15.11 -12.60 3.65
CA PHE A 134 15.22 -11.13 3.66
C PHE A 134 16.53 -10.59 3.06
N GLY A 135 17.37 -11.48 2.51
CA GLY A 135 18.72 -11.15 2.03
C GLY A 135 19.73 -10.91 3.16
N ARG A 136 19.37 -11.20 4.41
CA ARG A 136 20.24 -11.10 5.60
C ARG A 136 19.80 -12.07 6.68
N GLN A 137 20.73 -12.49 7.53
CA GLN A 137 20.42 -13.24 8.73
C GLN A 137 19.69 -12.35 9.74
N LEU A 138 18.61 -12.87 10.34
CA LEU A 138 17.83 -12.20 11.37
C LEU A 138 17.94 -12.97 12.68
N ASP A 139 18.31 -12.27 13.76
CA ASP A 139 18.25 -12.82 15.10
C ASP A 139 16.82 -12.71 15.61
N VAL A 140 16.10 -13.84 15.72
CA VAL A 140 14.70 -13.86 16.12
C VAL A 140 14.57 -14.40 17.55
N VAL A 141 13.88 -13.66 18.41
CA VAL A 141 13.70 -13.99 19.82
C VAL A 141 12.23 -14.13 20.14
N GLN A 142 11.86 -15.22 20.81
CA GLN A 142 10.50 -15.40 21.32
C GLN A 142 10.28 -14.50 22.54
N LEU A 143 9.26 -13.63 22.48
CA LEU A 143 8.96 -12.67 23.54
C LEU A 143 8.05 -13.22 24.65
N MET A 144 7.24 -14.24 24.35
CA MET A 144 6.32 -14.85 25.30
C MET A 144 6.48 -16.36 25.29
N GLY A 145 6.48 -17.01 26.46
CA GLY A 145 6.61 -18.46 26.60
C GLY A 145 5.58 -19.25 25.78
N GLY A 146 5.89 -20.50 25.47
CA GLY A 146 5.00 -21.39 24.71
C GLY A 146 3.76 -21.76 25.52
N VAL A 147 2.59 -21.54 24.94
CA VAL A 147 1.33 -22.10 25.45
C VAL A 147 1.12 -23.37 24.65
N GLY A 148 1.51 -24.52 25.22
CA GLY A 148 1.56 -25.83 24.53
C GLY A 148 0.24 -26.40 24.01
N ALA A 149 -0.79 -25.57 23.82
CA ALA A 149 -2.11 -25.92 23.32
C ALA A 149 -2.69 -24.92 22.28
N LEU A 150 -1.94 -23.91 21.82
CA LEU A 150 -2.40 -23.05 20.73
C LEU A 150 -1.98 -23.61 19.37
N VAL A 151 -2.88 -23.54 18.39
CA VAL A 151 -2.66 -23.94 16.97
C VAL A 151 -1.52 -23.13 16.31
N VAL A 152 -1.11 -22.04 16.94
CA VAL A 152 0.00 -21.17 16.53
C VAL A 152 0.92 -20.98 17.74
N ASP A 153 2.07 -21.66 17.75
CA ASP A 153 3.06 -21.57 18.83
C ASP A 153 4.20 -20.58 18.49
N GLY A 154 4.67 -19.85 19.50
CA GLY A 154 5.71 -18.83 19.38
C GLY A 154 7.06 -19.32 18.82
N PRO A 155 7.58 -20.51 19.22
CA PRO A 155 8.81 -21.07 18.67
C PRO A 155 8.73 -21.37 17.18
N ASP A 156 7.58 -21.84 16.69
CA ASP A 156 7.39 -22.14 15.27
C ASP A 156 7.38 -20.86 14.43
N LEU A 157 6.70 -19.81 14.91
CA LEU A 157 6.74 -18.50 14.27
C LEU A 157 8.16 -17.93 14.24
N ALA A 158 8.90 -18.01 15.35
CA ALA A 158 10.27 -17.53 15.41
C ALA A 158 11.18 -18.26 14.40
N ARG A 159 10.99 -19.58 14.23
CA ARG A 159 11.72 -20.38 13.24
C ARG A 159 11.42 -19.96 11.81
N ILE A 160 10.16 -19.66 11.47
CA ILE A 160 9.79 -19.24 10.11
C ILE A 160 10.44 -17.89 9.74
N VAL A 161 10.53 -16.96 10.69
CA VAL A 161 11.13 -15.63 10.45
C VAL A 161 12.65 -15.66 10.33
N ALA A 162 13.31 -16.64 10.97
CA ALA A 162 14.77 -16.69 11.09
C ALA A 162 15.51 -17.27 9.86
N VAL A 163 14.78 -17.78 8.86
CA VAL A 163 15.33 -18.38 7.62
C VAL A 163 15.55 -17.31 6.55
#